data_AF-A0A7K2KT16-F1
#
_entry.id   AF-A0A7K2KT16-F1
#
_cell.length_a   1.000
_cell.length_b   1.000
_cell.length_c   1.000
_cell.angle_alpha   90.00
_cell.angle_beta   90.00
_cell.angle_gamma   90.00
#
_symmetry.space_group_name_H-M   'P 1'
#
loop_
_entity.id
_entity.type
_entity.pdbx_description
1 polymer ?
#
loop_
_entity_poly.entity_id
_entity_poly.type
_entity_poly.pdbx_seq_one_letter_code
_entity_poly.pdbx_strand_id
1 'polypeptide(L)'
;VLDLVEAAADGDSAEAAEAAIAAYRRMCGEDAVARARAWVRRTDALGAAAADVLACRGTAQDSPSVLGALRGTIRSEGPDAPALCGLVDGAGRLGIACAAPVLRHVYRETASSQLRGRVARALAATDPTFATGFAVECLWDCEETTREVAALHAETGDVRVAERLRRLAADPAEEVEVQTAVRNRIGPDLQV
;
A
#
# COMPACT_ATOMS: atom_id res chain seq x y z
N VAL A 1 26.67 -0.24 14.13
CA VAL A 1 25.44 -1.06 14.28
C VAL A 1 25.06 -1.71 12.96
N LEU A 2 24.94 -0.96 11.86
CA LEU A 2 24.57 -1.53 10.55
C LEU A 2 25.53 -2.63 10.06
N ASP A 3 26.84 -2.50 10.31
CA ASP A 3 27.81 -3.55 9.95
C ASP A 3 27.62 -4.84 10.78
N LEU A 4 27.11 -4.73 12.01
CA LEU A 4 26.75 -5.90 12.83
C LEU A 4 25.49 -6.57 12.30
N VAL A 5 24.53 -5.79 11.77
CA VAL A 5 23.34 -6.35 11.12
C VAL A 5 23.73 -7.16 9.90
N GLU A 6 24.63 -6.62 9.06
CA GLU A 6 25.13 -7.29 7.87
C GLU A 6 25.89 -8.57 8.24
N ALA A 7 26.82 -8.48 9.18
CA ALA A 7 27.58 -9.64 9.64
C ALA A 7 26.68 -10.73 10.26
N ALA A 8 25.62 -10.36 10.97
CA ALA A 8 24.66 -11.32 11.50
C ALA A 8 23.82 -11.98 10.38
N ALA A 9 23.44 -11.21 9.36
CA ALA A 9 22.68 -11.72 8.22
C ALA A 9 23.51 -12.66 7.32
N ASP A 10 24.83 -12.42 7.21
CA ASP A 10 25.76 -13.25 6.44
C ASP A 10 26.30 -14.46 7.26
N GLY A 11 26.00 -14.52 8.56
CA GLY A 11 26.46 -15.58 9.46
C GLY A 11 25.57 -16.82 9.46
N ASP A 12 26.03 -17.87 10.15
CA ASP A 12 25.36 -19.19 10.16
C ASP A 12 24.16 -19.29 11.13
N SER A 13 23.97 -18.33 12.04
CA SER A 13 22.86 -18.36 13.01
C SER A 13 21.62 -17.68 12.45
N ALA A 14 20.60 -18.49 12.14
CA ALA A 14 19.32 -18.00 11.64
C ALA A 14 18.60 -17.09 12.64
N GLU A 15 18.66 -17.40 13.94
CA GLU A 15 18.03 -16.60 14.99
C GLU A 15 18.71 -15.23 15.12
N ALA A 16 20.04 -15.18 15.03
CA ALA A 16 20.78 -13.93 15.05
C ALA A 16 20.47 -13.08 13.80
N ALA A 17 20.41 -13.71 12.63
CA ALA A 17 20.04 -13.04 11.38
C ALA A 17 18.62 -12.45 11.46
N GLU A 18 17.64 -13.23 11.92
CA GLU A 18 16.26 -12.80 12.07
C GLU A 18 16.14 -11.62 13.05
N ALA A 19 16.77 -11.73 14.22
CA ALA A 19 16.77 -10.67 15.23
C ALA A 19 17.42 -9.38 14.70
N ALA A 20 18.55 -9.49 14.00
CA ALA A 20 19.25 -8.36 13.40
C ALA A 20 18.41 -7.66 12.32
N ILE A 21 17.79 -8.43 11.43
CA ILE A 21 16.90 -7.91 10.38
C ILE A 21 15.67 -7.24 10.99
N ALA A 22 15.08 -7.86 12.01
CA ALA A 22 13.93 -7.29 12.72
C ALA A 22 14.30 -5.98 13.43
N ALA A 23 15.50 -5.88 14.02
CA ALA A 23 16.00 -4.65 14.59
C ALA A 23 16.20 -3.57 13.52
N TYR A 24 16.81 -3.93 12.38
CA TYR A 24 17.05 -3.03 11.26
C TYR A 24 15.77 -2.40 10.70
N ARG A 25 14.69 -3.16 10.51
CA ARG A 25 13.39 -2.62 10.03
C ARG A 25 12.83 -1.48 10.90
N ARG A 26 13.14 -1.52 12.20
CA ARG A 26 12.72 -0.52 13.19
C ARG A 26 13.67 0.67 13.30
N MET A 27 14.89 0.57 12.75
CA MET A 27 15.82 1.68 12.76
C MET A 27 15.25 2.87 11.98
N CYS A 28 15.46 4.06 12.53
CA CYS A 28 15.10 5.33 11.93
C CYS A 28 16.38 6.15 11.72
N GLY A 29 16.39 7.00 10.69
CA GLY A 29 17.51 7.89 10.40
C GLY A 29 18.11 7.70 9.00
N GLU A 30 18.88 8.69 8.57
CA GLU A 30 19.44 8.75 7.22
C GLU A 30 20.43 7.62 6.95
N ASP A 31 21.21 7.18 7.94
CA ASP A 31 22.17 6.08 7.80
C ASP A 31 21.49 4.75 7.44
N ALA A 32 20.34 4.47 8.06
CA ALA A 32 19.58 3.25 7.77
C ALA A 32 19.04 3.27 6.33
N VAL A 33 18.55 4.43 5.87
CA VAL A 33 18.08 4.61 4.49
C VAL A 33 19.25 4.54 3.49
N ALA A 34 20.38 5.17 3.80
CA ALA A 34 21.58 5.11 2.98
C ALA A 34 22.07 3.67 2.82
N ARG A 35 22.06 2.89 3.91
CA ARG A 35 22.43 1.48 3.88
C ARG A 35 21.40 0.63 3.12
N ALA A 36 20.11 0.93 3.24
CA ALA A 36 19.05 0.26 2.49
C ALA A 36 19.29 0.31 0.97
N ARG A 37 19.77 1.45 0.45
CA ARG A 37 20.10 1.62 -0.98
C ARG A 37 21.21 0.68 -1.45
N ALA A 38 22.14 0.31 -0.56
CA ALA A 38 23.17 -0.66 -0.87
C ALA A 38 22.62 -2.10 -0.82
N TRP A 39 21.83 -2.42 0.21
CA TRP A 39 21.34 -3.78 0.47
C TRP A 39 20.15 -4.21 -0.39
N VAL A 40 19.37 -3.29 -0.95
CA VAL A 40 18.16 -3.62 -1.72
C VAL A 40 18.43 -4.50 -2.96
N ARG A 41 19.69 -4.62 -3.40
CA ARG A 41 20.10 -5.53 -4.49
C ARG A 41 20.30 -6.97 -4.05
N ARG A 42 20.35 -7.24 -2.74
CA ARG A 42 20.45 -8.59 -2.21
C ARG A 42 19.13 -9.34 -2.46
N THR A 43 19.22 -10.65 -2.65
CA THR A 43 18.09 -11.53 -2.93
C THR A 43 17.57 -12.28 -1.70
N ASP A 44 18.08 -11.92 -0.52
CA ASP A 44 17.79 -12.57 0.75
C ASP A 44 16.89 -11.69 1.64
N ALA A 45 16.66 -12.16 2.88
CA ALA A 45 15.81 -11.46 3.84
C ALA A 45 16.31 -10.05 4.19
N LEU A 46 17.63 -9.80 4.14
CA LEU A 46 18.19 -8.47 4.35
C LEU A 46 17.86 -7.53 3.18
N GLY A 47 17.92 -8.02 1.94
CA GLY A 47 17.46 -7.28 0.76
C GLY A 47 15.98 -6.92 0.83
N ALA A 48 15.13 -7.87 1.23
CA ALA A 48 13.70 -7.63 1.44
C ALA A 48 13.43 -6.59 2.55
N ALA A 49 14.18 -6.64 3.65
CA ALA A 49 14.08 -5.65 4.72
C ALA A 49 14.57 -4.26 4.28
N ALA A 50 15.60 -4.19 3.45
CA ALA A 50 16.07 -2.94 2.86
C ALA A 50 15.01 -2.31 1.96
N ALA A 51 14.33 -3.11 1.12
CA ALA A 51 13.22 -2.62 0.30
C ALA A 51 12.08 -2.03 1.15
N ASP A 52 11.75 -2.68 2.27
CA ASP A 52 10.72 -2.22 3.21
C ASP A 52 11.11 -0.90 3.90
N VAL A 53 12.38 -0.76 4.30
CA VAL A 53 12.92 0.50 4.83
C VAL A 53 12.81 1.63 3.79
N LEU A 54 13.15 1.37 2.53
CA LEU A 54 12.99 2.35 1.43
C LEU A 54 11.53 2.68 1.16
N ALA A 55 10.64 1.69 1.18
CA ALA A 55 9.21 1.89 1.01
C ALA A 55 8.65 2.81 2.10
N CYS A 56 9.04 2.61 3.35
CA CYS A 56 8.55 3.40 4.49
C CYS A 56 9.21 4.79 4.57
N ARG A 57 10.51 4.89 4.34
CA ARG A 57 11.33 6.08 4.72
C ARG A 57 12.12 6.70 3.57
N GLY A 58 12.14 6.05 2.41
CA GLY A 58 12.84 6.54 1.23
C GLY A 58 12.21 7.79 0.63
N THR A 59 12.90 8.31 -0.37
CA THR A 59 12.52 9.49 -1.15
C THR A 59 12.14 9.09 -2.57
N ALA A 60 11.77 10.05 -3.42
CA ALA A 60 11.48 9.79 -4.83
C ALA A 60 12.63 9.12 -5.60
N GLN A 61 13.89 9.28 -5.16
CA GLN A 61 15.04 8.60 -5.76
C GLN A 61 14.98 7.07 -5.56
N ASP A 62 14.28 6.61 -4.52
CA ASP A 62 14.21 5.21 -4.12
C ASP A 62 13.07 4.45 -4.84
N SER A 63 12.24 5.16 -5.60
CA SER A 63 11.10 4.62 -6.35
C SER A 63 11.45 3.42 -7.25
N PRO A 64 12.55 3.42 -8.04
CA PRO A 64 12.91 2.26 -8.86
C PRO A 64 13.18 1.00 -8.03
N SER A 65 13.80 1.15 -6.86
CA SER A 65 14.10 0.04 -5.95
C SER A 65 12.85 -0.52 -5.31
N VAL A 66 11.94 0.35 -4.83
CA VAL A 66 10.65 -0.08 -4.26
C VAL A 66 9.78 -0.76 -5.33
N LEU A 67 9.71 -0.20 -6.53
CA LEU A 67 8.97 -0.80 -7.65
C LEU A 67 9.57 -2.15 -8.08
N GLY A 68 10.90 -2.26 -8.09
CA GLY A 68 11.61 -3.51 -8.38
C GLY A 68 11.28 -4.59 -7.35
N ALA A 69 11.33 -4.26 -6.07
CA ALA A 69 10.97 -5.16 -4.98
C ALA A 69 9.50 -5.58 -5.07
N LEU A 70 8.56 -4.65 -5.28
CA LEU A 70 7.13 -4.95 -5.44
C LEU A 70 6.88 -5.98 -6.56
N ARG A 71 7.46 -5.74 -7.74
CA ARG A 71 7.34 -6.66 -8.89
C ARG A 71 8.04 -8.00 -8.64
N GLY A 72 9.17 -7.97 -7.95
CA GLY A 72 9.94 -9.16 -7.57
C GLY A 72 9.11 -10.06 -6.66
N THR A 73 8.61 -9.52 -5.55
CA THR A 73 7.79 -10.24 -4.56
C THR A 73 6.54 -10.85 -5.21
N ILE A 74 5.81 -10.11 -6.05
CA ILE A 74 4.63 -10.66 -6.72
C ILE A 74 5.01 -11.84 -7.64
N ARG A 75 6.14 -11.74 -8.34
CA ARG A 75 6.60 -12.81 -9.22
C ARG A 75 7.05 -14.06 -8.46
N SER A 76 7.69 -13.90 -7.31
CA SER A 76 8.25 -15.02 -6.54
C SER A 76 7.23 -15.66 -5.60
N GLU A 77 6.35 -14.86 -4.99
CA GLU A 77 5.51 -15.28 -3.87
C GLU A 77 4.00 -15.06 -4.13
N GLY A 78 3.64 -14.35 -5.20
CA GLY A 78 2.25 -14.10 -5.58
C GLY A 78 1.61 -12.85 -4.96
N PRO A 79 0.32 -12.60 -5.23
CA PRO A 79 -0.40 -11.37 -4.86
C PRO A 79 -0.80 -11.29 -3.37
N ASP A 80 -0.66 -12.39 -2.62
CA ASP A 80 -0.95 -12.45 -1.18
C ASP A 80 0.32 -12.47 -0.30
N ALA A 81 1.49 -12.23 -0.90
CA ALA A 81 2.75 -12.31 -0.18
C ALA A 81 2.79 -11.29 1.00
N PRO A 82 3.13 -11.71 2.24
CA PRO A 82 3.08 -10.84 3.41
C PRO A 82 3.91 -9.55 3.27
N ALA A 83 5.02 -9.61 2.54
CA ALA A 83 5.91 -8.48 2.28
C ALA A 83 5.27 -7.37 1.42
N LEU A 84 4.14 -7.64 0.75
CA LEU A 84 3.50 -6.65 -0.13
C LEU A 84 2.92 -5.46 0.62
N CYS A 85 2.52 -5.61 1.88
CA CYS A 85 1.88 -4.53 2.63
C CYS A 85 2.74 -3.26 2.64
N GLY A 86 4.01 -3.38 3.07
CA GLY A 86 4.94 -2.24 3.11
C GLY A 86 5.29 -1.71 1.71
N LEU A 87 5.43 -2.59 0.72
CA LEU A 87 5.79 -2.20 -0.65
C LEU A 87 4.65 -1.46 -1.37
N VAL A 88 3.40 -1.88 -1.16
CA VAL A 88 2.20 -1.21 -1.67
C VAL A 88 2.06 0.18 -1.04
N ASP A 89 2.16 0.25 0.29
CA ASP A 89 2.10 1.53 1.02
C ASP A 89 3.22 2.47 0.55
N GLY A 90 4.43 1.94 0.34
CA GLY A 90 5.55 2.69 -0.20
C GLY A 90 5.36 3.18 -1.63
N ALA A 91 4.77 2.36 -2.52
CA ALA A 91 4.47 2.77 -3.88
C ALA A 91 3.47 3.93 -3.94
N GLY A 92 2.44 3.88 -3.09
CA GLY A 92 1.48 4.97 -2.91
C GLY A 92 2.14 6.24 -2.35
N ARG A 93 2.87 6.11 -1.24
CA ARG A 93 3.56 7.22 -0.57
C ARG A 93 4.54 7.94 -1.48
N LEU A 94 5.28 7.19 -2.31
CA LEU A 94 6.26 7.72 -3.24
C LEU A 94 5.66 8.20 -4.57
N GLY A 95 4.34 8.04 -4.78
CA GLY A 95 3.66 8.47 -6.00
C GLY A 95 4.17 7.76 -7.26
N ILE A 96 4.52 6.47 -7.15
CA ILE A 96 5.11 5.72 -8.27
C ILE A 96 4.04 5.40 -9.32
N ALA A 97 3.79 6.31 -10.26
CA ALA A 97 2.76 6.14 -11.28
C ALA A 97 2.90 4.82 -12.09
N CYS A 98 4.13 4.40 -12.38
CA CYS A 98 4.40 3.13 -13.08
C CYS A 98 4.06 1.86 -12.26
N ALA A 99 3.69 2.00 -10.98
CA ALA A 99 3.19 0.91 -10.15
C ALA A 99 1.70 0.62 -10.42
N ALA A 100 0.94 1.54 -10.99
CA ALA A 100 -0.51 1.37 -11.16
C ALA A 100 -0.91 0.03 -11.81
N PRO A 101 -0.30 -0.44 -12.93
CA PRO A 101 -0.69 -1.74 -13.52
C PRO A 101 -0.49 -2.93 -12.59
N VAL A 102 0.59 -2.94 -11.80
CA VAL A 102 0.86 -4.04 -10.87
C VAL A 102 -0.01 -3.95 -9.62
N LEU A 103 -0.31 -2.74 -9.14
CA LEU A 103 -1.26 -2.53 -8.04
C LEU A 103 -2.68 -2.98 -8.42
N ARG A 104 -3.14 -2.68 -9.64
CA ARG A 104 -4.44 -3.18 -10.16
C ARG A 104 -4.50 -4.71 -10.20
N HIS A 105 -3.38 -5.35 -10.53
CA HIS A 105 -3.28 -6.82 -10.49
C HIS A 105 -3.40 -7.33 -9.06
N VAL A 106 -2.65 -6.77 -8.10
CA VAL A 106 -2.75 -7.17 -6.69
C VAL A 106 -4.18 -6.99 -6.18
N TYR A 107 -4.83 -5.87 -6.45
CA TYR A 107 -6.21 -5.63 -6.00
C TYR A 107 -7.18 -6.73 -6.45
N ARG A 108 -7.05 -7.20 -7.70
CA ARG A 108 -7.96 -8.20 -8.28
C ARG A 108 -7.70 -9.62 -7.78
N GLU A 109 -6.45 -9.95 -7.52
CA GLU A 109 -6.05 -11.32 -7.24
C GLU A 109 -5.88 -11.63 -5.75
N THR A 110 -5.66 -10.62 -4.90
CA THR A 110 -5.49 -10.82 -3.46
C THR A 110 -6.77 -11.34 -2.80
N ALA A 111 -6.65 -12.39 -2.00
CA ALA A 111 -7.72 -12.86 -1.13
C ALA A 111 -7.91 -11.96 0.11
N SER A 112 -6.87 -11.22 0.50
CA SER A 112 -6.88 -10.33 1.67
C SER A 112 -7.64 -9.02 1.42
N SER A 113 -8.74 -8.80 2.14
CA SER A 113 -9.53 -7.55 2.11
C SER A 113 -8.73 -6.34 2.62
N GLN A 114 -7.93 -6.55 3.68
CA GLN A 114 -7.03 -5.54 4.23
C GLN A 114 -5.96 -5.12 3.23
N LEU A 115 -5.42 -6.06 2.44
CA LEU A 115 -4.48 -5.73 1.38
C LEU A 115 -5.18 -4.95 0.26
N ARG A 116 -6.43 -5.29 -0.12
CA ARG A 116 -7.19 -4.47 -1.09
C ARG A 116 -7.33 -3.02 -0.63
N GLY A 117 -7.59 -2.76 0.65
CA GLY A 117 -7.66 -1.40 1.19
C GLY A 117 -6.35 -0.61 1.06
N ARG A 118 -5.22 -1.26 1.38
CA ARG A 118 -3.88 -0.67 1.15
C ARG A 118 -3.63 -0.39 -0.32
N VAL A 119 -3.98 -1.33 -1.20
CA VAL A 119 -3.81 -1.19 -2.65
C VAL A 119 -4.70 -0.09 -3.21
N ALA A 120 -5.94 0.05 -2.75
CA ALA A 120 -6.85 1.12 -3.16
C ALA A 120 -6.27 2.49 -2.82
N ARG A 121 -5.71 2.66 -1.61
CA ARG A 121 -5.01 3.89 -1.22
C ARG A 121 -3.78 4.17 -2.10
N ALA A 122 -2.99 3.14 -2.42
CA ALA A 122 -1.85 3.29 -3.31
C ALA A 122 -2.27 3.63 -4.75
N LEU A 123 -3.36 3.04 -5.26
CA LEU A 123 -3.93 3.36 -6.56
C LEU A 123 -4.45 4.80 -6.60
N ALA A 124 -5.12 5.28 -5.56
CA ALA A 124 -5.57 6.68 -5.48
C ALA A 124 -4.41 7.69 -5.64
N ALA A 125 -3.22 7.33 -5.18
CA ALA A 125 -2.01 8.18 -5.28
C ALA A 125 -1.22 8.00 -6.58
N THR A 126 -1.39 6.89 -7.30
CA THR A 126 -0.51 6.51 -8.43
C THR A 126 -1.24 6.38 -9.76
N ASP A 127 -2.55 6.16 -9.74
CA ASP A 127 -3.35 5.87 -10.92
C ASP A 127 -4.30 7.04 -11.25
N PRO A 128 -4.05 7.80 -12.32
CA PRO A 128 -4.90 8.92 -12.71
C PRO A 128 -6.32 8.49 -13.12
N THR A 129 -6.54 7.20 -13.41
CA THR A 129 -7.86 6.67 -13.79
C THR A 129 -8.65 6.12 -12.59
N PHE A 130 -8.06 6.13 -11.39
CA PHE A 130 -8.63 5.50 -10.19
C PHE A 130 -10.08 5.92 -9.92
N ALA A 131 -10.37 7.23 -9.97
CA ALA A 131 -11.68 7.80 -9.68
C ALA A 131 -12.82 7.21 -10.54
N THR A 132 -12.53 6.89 -11.80
CA THR A 132 -13.51 6.38 -12.78
C THR A 132 -13.58 4.85 -12.84
N GLY A 133 -12.60 4.17 -12.24
CA GLY A 133 -12.45 2.71 -12.30
C GLY A 133 -12.50 2.09 -10.90
N PHE A 134 -11.34 1.77 -10.34
CA PHE A 134 -11.25 1.05 -9.06
C PHE A 134 -11.92 1.75 -7.89
N ALA A 135 -11.95 3.09 -7.85
CA ALA A 135 -12.68 3.80 -6.80
C ALA A 135 -14.18 3.44 -6.81
N VAL A 136 -14.76 3.25 -8.00
CA VAL A 136 -16.15 2.77 -8.13
C VAL A 136 -16.25 1.35 -7.58
N GLU A 137 -15.43 0.41 -8.06
CA GLU A 137 -15.43 -0.98 -7.57
C GLU A 137 -15.28 -1.08 -6.04
N CYS A 138 -14.39 -0.26 -5.46
CA CYS A 138 -14.11 -0.21 -4.02
C CYS A 138 -15.33 0.17 -3.15
N LEU A 139 -16.36 0.85 -3.68
CA LEU A 139 -17.59 1.17 -2.94
C LEU A 139 -18.40 -0.08 -2.51
N TRP A 140 -18.14 -1.21 -3.15
CA TRP A 140 -18.78 -2.50 -2.88
C TRP A 140 -17.86 -3.49 -2.16
N ASP A 141 -16.65 -3.06 -1.75
CA ASP A 141 -15.77 -3.93 -0.97
C ASP A 141 -16.36 -4.21 0.42
N CYS A 142 -16.00 -5.36 0.98
CA CYS A 142 -16.36 -5.71 2.35
C CYS A 142 -15.55 -4.90 3.37
N GLU A 143 -14.31 -4.53 3.03
CA GLU A 143 -13.39 -3.77 3.86
C GLU A 143 -13.78 -2.30 3.94
N GLU A 144 -14.03 -1.81 5.14
CA GLU A 144 -14.39 -0.44 5.46
C GLU A 144 -13.35 0.56 4.96
N THR A 145 -12.06 0.28 5.12
CA THR A 145 -10.98 1.19 4.69
C THR A 145 -10.91 1.32 3.17
N THR A 146 -11.31 0.27 2.45
CA THR A 146 -11.46 0.30 0.98
C THR A 146 -12.66 1.16 0.58
N ARG A 147 -13.80 1.01 1.26
CA ARG A 147 -14.99 1.85 1.03
C ARG A 147 -14.75 3.31 1.38
N GLU A 148 -13.96 3.62 2.40
CA GLU A 148 -13.57 4.99 2.76
C GLU A 148 -12.78 5.67 1.62
N VAL A 149 -11.74 5.00 1.12
CA VAL A 149 -10.94 5.52 -0.01
C VAL A 149 -11.83 5.72 -1.24
N ALA A 150 -12.72 4.78 -1.54
CA ALA A 150 -13.70 4.92 -2.60
C ALA A 150 -14.62 6.13 -2.40
N ALA A 151 -15.15 6.29 -1.19
CA ALA A 151 -16.00 7.41 -0.82
C ALA A 151 -15.29 8.74 -1.06
N LEU A 152 -13.98 8.84 -0.81
CA LEU A 152 -13.20 10.06 -1.08
C LEU A 152 -12.98 10.34 -2.57
N HIS A 153 -12.87 9.30 -3.42
CA HIS A 153 -12.33 9.46 -4.77
C HIS A 153 -13.28 9.12 -5.93
N ALA A 154 -14.31 8.28 -5.72
CA ALA A 154 -15.16 7.76 -6.80
C ALA A 154 -15.88 8.91 -7.54
N GLU A 155 -15.84 8.91 -8.87
CA GLU A 155 -16.54 9.93 -9.67
C GLU A 155 -18.07 9.81 -9.52
N THR A 156 -18.76 10.93 -9.31
CA THR A 156 -20.20 10.97 -8.97
C THR A 156 -21.12 11.17 -10.17
N GLY A 157 -20.60 11.11 -11.40
CA GLY A 157 -21.40 11.27 -12.62
C GLY A 157 -22.37 10.10 -12.87
N ASP A 158 -22.12 8.93 -12.29
CA ASP A 158 -23.00 7.77 -12.35
C ASP A 158 -24.01 7.78 -11.19
N VAL A 159 -25.31 7.68 -11.53
CA VAL A 159 -26.42 7.61 -10.57
C VAL A 159 -26.23 6.46 -9.58
N ARG A 160 -25.70 5.31 -10.02
CA ARG A 160 -25.45 4.14 -9.15
C ARG A 160 -24.42 4.45 -8.08
N VAL A 161 -23.39 5.23 -8.43
CA VAL A 161 -22.37 5.69 -7.48
C VAL A 161 -22.99 6.68 -6.49
N ALA A 162 -23.73 7.67 -6.98
CA ALA A 162 -24.40 8.65 -6.12
C ALA A 162 -25.37 8.00 -5.12
N GLU A 163 -26.19 7.04 -5.57
CA GLU A 163 -27.07 6.27 -4.69
C GLU A 163 -26.30 5.41 -3.70
N ARG A 164 -25.22 4.76 -4.13
CA ARG A 164 -24.40 3.94 -3.22
C ARG A 164 -23.79 4.79 -2.11
N LEU A 165 -23.25 5.96 -2.45
CA LEU A 165 -22.73 6.91 -1.47
C LEU A 165 -23.82 7.34 -0.48
N ARG A 166 -25.02 7.74 -0.96
CA ARG A 166 -26.15 8.07 -0.07
C ARG A 166 -26.51 6.94 0.89
N ARG A 167 -26.51 5.68 0.41
CA ARG A 167 -26.74 4.50 1.26
C ARG A 167 -25.67 4.37 2.33
N LEU A 168 -24.39 4.50 1.98
CA LEU A 168 -23.28 4.46 2.95
C LEU A 168 -23.40 5.56 4.00
N ALA A 169 -23.78 6.78 3.61
CA ALA A 169 -23.94 7.90 4.54
C ALA A 169 -25.12 7.74 5.53
N ALA A 170 -26.11 6.94 5.17
CA ALA A 170 -27.33 6.72 5.96
C ALA A 170 -27.35 5.38 6.72
N ASP A 171 -26.39 4.49 6.46
CA ASP A 171 -26.34 3.17 7.08
C ASP A 171 -25.77 3.25 8.51
N PRO A 172 -26.57 3.00 9.57
CA PRO A 172 -26.11 3.08 10.95
C PRO A 172 -25.10 2.01 11.33
N ALA A 173 -24.97 0.94 10.54
CA ALA A 173 -23.97 -0.12 10.74
C ALA A 173 -22.65 0.16 10.01
N GLU A 174 -22.59 1.21 9.18
CA GLU A 174 -21.37 1.61 8.48
C GLU A 174 -20.42 2.40 9.40
N GLU A 175 -19.12 2.27 9.14
CA GLU A 175 -18.08 2.95 9.90
C GLU A 175 -18.16 4.48 9.77
N VAL A 176 -17.83 5.16 10.86
CA VAL A 176 -17.97 6.63 10.98
C VAL A 176 -17.07 7.34 9.98
N GLU A 177 -15.88 6.80 9.71
CA GLU A 177 -14.91 7.29 8.75
C GLU A 177 -15.48 7.27 7.33
N VAL A 178 -16.14 6.17 6.93
CA VAL A 178 -16.80 6.04 5.62
C VAL A 178 -17.95 7.03 5.52
N GLN A 179 -18.82 7.10 6.53
CA GLN A 179 -19.93 8.06 6.55
C GLN A 179 -19.43 9.51 6.44
N THR A 180 -18.36 9.83 7.16
CA THR A 180 -17.74 11.16 7.17
C THR A 180 -17.14 11.50 5.80
N ALA A 181 -16.40 10.55 5.20
CA ALA A 181 -15.85 10.70 3.86
C ALA A 181 -16.94 11.00 2.81
N VAL A 182 -18.08 10.30 2.90
CA VAL A 182 -19.21 10.56 2.00
C VAL A 182 -19.86 11.92 2.27
N ARG A 183 -20.20 12.22 3.53
CA ARG A 183 -20.90 13.47 3.90
C ARG A 183 -20.10 14.72 3.54
N ASN A 184 -18.77 14.65 3.61
CA ASN A 184 -17.91 15.76 3.20
C ASN A 184 -17.92 16.01 1.67
N ARG A 185 -18.33 15.02 0.87
CA ARG A 185 -18.44 15.15 -0.60
C ARG A 185 -19.84 15.50 -1.07
N ILE A 186 -20.84 14.92 -0.42
CA ILE A 186 -22.25 15.17 -0.67
C ILE A 186 -22.61 16.45 0.10
N GLY A 187 -22.38 17.61 -0.52
CA GLY A 187 -22.96 18.86 -0.06
C GLY A 187 -24.49 18.77 0.05
N PRO A 188 -25.17 19.74 0.69
CA PRO A 188 -26.61 19.70 0.96
C PRO A 188 -27.50 19.44 -0.29
N ASP A 189 -26.98 19.66 -1.50
CA ASP A 189 -27.70 19.55 -2.77
C ASP A 189 -28.02 18.11 -3.21
N LEU A 190 -27.46 17.09 -2.57
CA LEU A 190 -27.71 15.68 -2.90
C LEU A 190 -28.69 14.98 -1.94
N GLN A 191 -29.36 15.74 -1.05
CA GLN A 191 -30.37 15.24 -0.10
C GLN A 191 -31.80 15.10 -0.66
N VAL A 192 -31.98 15.24 -1.97
CA VAL A 192 -33.28 15.07 -2.65
C VAL A 192 -33.44 13.65 -3.17
#